data_AF-A0A2V6PBZ0-F1
#
_entry.id   AF-A0A2V6PBZ0-F1
#
_cell.length_a   1.000
_cell.length_b   1.000
_cell.length_c   1.000
_cell.angle_alpha   90.00
_cell.angle_beta   90.00
_cell.angle_gamma   90.00
#
_symmetry.space_group_name_H-M   'P 1'
#
loop_
_entity.id
_entity.type
_entity.pdbx_description
1 polymer ?
#
loop_
_entity_poly.entity_id
_entity_poly.type
_entity_poly.pdbx_seq_one_letter_code
_entity_poly.pdbx_strand_id
1 'polypeptide(L)'
;MEAEGMMFVGDKGKVLAGFHGENPRLIPEERTKQYATANPAPGPQFGGRGEGVTPWIAACRGGKPTYGDFLLAGPISDAFNLGAVSLRLGGRRLLFDAANVKVTNIPEANKNIEKAGS
;
A
#
# COMPACT_ATOMS: atom_id res chain seq x y z
N MET A 1 -5.36 -26.33 12.12
CA MET A 1 -4.67 -25.20 11.49
C MET A 1 -3.40 -24.98 12.28
N GLU A 2 -2.25 -25.03 11.64
CA GLU A 2 -0.97 -24.84 12.32
C GLU A 2 -0.85 -23.39 12.82
N ALA A 3 -0.09 -23.16 13.88
CA ALA A 3 0.12 -21.80 14.40
C ALA A 3 1.00 -21.01 13.42
N GLU A 4 0.39 -20.09 12.68
CA GLU A 4 1.06 -19.17 11.76
C GLU A 4 1.26 -17.79 12.39
N GLY A 5 2.35 -17.11 12.03
CA GLY A 5 2.68 -15.79 12.53
C GLY A 5 3.93 -15.22 11.87
N MET A 6 4.25 -13.97 12.20
CA MET A 6 5.38 -13.25 11.63
C MET A 6 6.19 -12.56 12.72
N MET A 7 7.52 -12.66 12.62
CA MET A 7 8.45 -11.98 13.51
C MET A 7 9.36 -11.06 12.71
N PHE A 8 9.40 -9.78 13.10
CA PHE A 8 10.36 -8.81 12.61
C PHE A 8 11.50 -8.69 13.60
N VAL A 9 12.73 -8.72 13.10
CA VAL A 9 13.95 -8.53 13.88
C VAL A 9 14.63 -7.27 13.40
N GLY A 10 14.84 -6.31 14.30
CA GLY A 10 15.62 -5.11 14.03
C GLY A 10 16.59 -4.81 15.17
N ASP A 11 17.48 -3.86 14.95
CA ASP A 11 18.57 -3.52 15.88
C ASP A 11 18.07 -3.10 17.26
N LYS A 12 16.85 -2.55 17.32
CA LYS A 12 16.23 -2.04 18.55
C LYS A 12 15.30 -3.04 19.21
N GLY A 13 15.04 -4.22 18.65
CA GLY A 13 14.15 -5.21 19.25
C GLY A 13 13.43 -6.10 18.25
N LYS A 14 12.43 -6.84 18.75
CA LYS A 14 11.63 -7.77 17.94
C LYS A 14 10.15 -7.41 18.03
N VAL A 15 9.45 -7.56 16.91
CA VAL A 15 7.98 -7.48 16.84
C VAL A 15 7.46 -8.86 16.47
N LEU A 16 6.50 -9.37 17.23
CA LEU A 16 5.79 -10.60 16.91
C LEU A 16 4.33 -10.26 16.63
N ALA A 17 3.78 -10.77 15.54
CA ALA A 17 2.40 -10.54 15.13
C ALA A 17 1.79 -11.82 14.54
N GLY A 18 0.46 -11.84 14.43
CA GLY A 18 -0.25 -12.86 13.64
C GLY A 18 0.07 -12.76 12.15
N PHE A 19 -0.40 -13.70 11.35
CA PHE A 19 0.00 -13.84 9.94
C PHE A 19 -0.36 -12.62 9.07
N HIS A 20 -1.42 -11.88 9.41
CA HIS A 20 -1.80 -10.63 8.74
C HIS A 20 -1.29 -9.38 9.45
N GLY A 21 -0.33 -9.52 10.38
CA GLY A 21 0.21 -8.41 11.16
C GLY A 21 -0.70 -7.98 12.32
N GLU A 22 -1.74 -8.74 12.64
CA GLU A 22 -2.66 -8.50 13.74
C GLU A 22 -1.97 -8.71 15.10
N ASN A 23 -2.46 -7.98 16.11
CA ASN A 23 -1.98 -8.03 17.50
C ASN A 23 -0.44 -7.91 17.63
N PRO A 24 0.20 -6.88 17.03
CA PRO A 24 1.64 -6.74 17.09
C PRO A 24 2.10 -6.46 18.53
N ARG A 25 3.07 -7.26 19.00
CA ARG A 25 3.71 -7.10 20.31
C ARG A 25 5.22 -6.91 20.19
N LEU A 26 5.76 -5.92 20.89
CA LEU A 26 7.19 -5.71 21.05
C LEU A 26 7.73 -6.65 22.13
N ILE A 27 8.91 -7.22 21.89
CA ILE A 27 9.63 -8.04 22.85
C ILE A 27 10.87 -7.26 23.33
N PRO A 28 11.02 -7.00 24.66
CA PRO A 28 10.15 -7.44 25.76
C PRO A 28 8.82 -6.65 25.88
N GLU A 29 7.79 -7.29 26.43
CA GLU A 29 6.39 -6.80 26.46
C GLU A 29 6.21 -5.41 27.08
N GLU A 30 7.06 -5.04 28.04
CA GLU A 30 7.06 -3.71 28.66
C GLU A 30 7.17 -2.58 27.63
N ARG A 31 7.85 -2.81 26.51
CA ARG A 31 7.95 -1.85 25.42
C ARG A 31 6.64 -1.67 24.65
N THR A 32 5.79 -2.70 24.61
CA THR A 32 4.45 -2.59 24.01
C THR A 32 3.59 -1.63 24.83
N LYS A 33 3.63 -1.74 26.17
CA LYS A 33 2.91 -0.82 27.07
C LYS A 33 3.41 0.61 26.91
N GLN A 34 4.74 0.80 26.95
CA GLN A 34 5.35 2.13 26.75
C GLN A 34 4.97 2.74 25.40
N TYR A 35 4.99 1.94 24.33
CA TYR A 35 4.61 2.38 23.00
C TYR A 35 3.14 2.78 22.92
N ALA A 36 2.23 1.98 23.47
CA ALA A 36 0.80 2.26 23.47
C ALA A 36 0.44 3.53 24.28
N THR A 37 1.14 3.79 25.39
CA THR A 37 1.00 5.03 26.16
C THR A 37 1.46 6.25 25.36
N ALA A 38 2.57 6.12 24.63
CA ALA A 38 3.14 7.21 23.84
C ALA A 38 2.43 7.43 22.49
N ASN A 39 1.80 6.39 21.94
CA ASN A 39 1.16 6.35 20.64
C ASN A 39 -0.23 5.75 20.81
N PRO A 40 -1.26 6.56 21.13
CA PRO A 40 -2.63 6.09 21.14
C PRO A 40 -2.95 5.50 19.76
N ALA A 41 -3.74 4.42 19.76
CA ALA A 41 -4.04 3.68 18.54
C ALA A 41 -4.47 4.65 17.44
N PRO A 42 -3.93 4.53 16.21
CA PRO A 42 -4.48 5.27 15.09
C PRO A 42 -5.99 4.99 14.99
N GLY A 43 -6.72 5.95 14.45
CA GLY A 43 -8.17 5.86 14.25
C GLY A 43 -8.60 4.54 13.58
N PRO A 44 -9.92 4.25 13.55
CA PRO A 44 -10.47 2.91 13.31
C PRO A 44 -9.67 2.11 12.29
N GLN A 45 -9.03 1.04 12.77
CA GLN A 45 -8.40 0.05 11.92
C GLN A 45 -9.51 -0.62 11.12
N PHE A 46 -9.52 -0.43 9.81
CA PHE A 46 -10.42 -1.16 8.93
C PHE A 46 -9.99 -2.63 9.00
N GLY A 47 -10.84 -3.48 9.57
CA GLY A 47 -10.43 -4.82 9.92
C GLY A 47 -10.25 -5.74 8.72
N GLY A 48 -9.94 -6.99 9.04
CA GLY A 48 -9.49 -8.01 8.09
C GLY A 48 -10.46 -8.26 6.92
N ARG A 49 -10.07 -9.15 6.00
CA ARG A 49 -10.74 -9.38 4.70
C ARG A 49 -12.28 -9.54 4.73
N GLY A 50 -12.88 -9.90 5.87
CA GLY A 50 -14.34 -9.97 6.05
C GLY A 50 -15.04 -8.64 6.37
N GLU A 51 -14.34 -7.66 6.93
CA GLU A 51 -14.92 -6.37 7.35
C GLU A 51 -15.05 -5.36 6.20
N GLY A 52 -14.44 -5.62 5.05
CA GLY A 52 -14.55 -4.79 3.85
C GLY A 52 -15.89 -4.88 3.12
N VAL A 53 -16.66 -5.96 3.34
CA VAL A 53 -17.92 -6.21 2.60
C VAL A 53 -19.02 -5.22 3.00
N THR A 54 -19.17 -4.95 4.30
CA THR A 54 -20.17 -4.01 4.81
C THR A 54 -19.97 -2.57 4.32
N PRO A 55 -18.78 -1.96 4.45
CA PRO A 55 -18.54 -0.63 3.90
C PRO A 55 -18.62 -0.60 2.37
N TRP A 56 -18.26 -1.69 1.69
CA TRP A 56 -18.46 -1.81 0.24
C TRP A 56 -19.93 -1.80 -0.16
N ILE A 57 -20.80 -2.57 0.52
CA ILE A 57 -22.26 -2.53 0.28
C ILE A 57 -22.82 -1.13 0.53
N ALA A 58 -22.38 -0.46 1.61
CA ALA A 58 -22.80 0.91 1.90
C ALA A 58 -22.38 1.88 0.79
N ALA A 59 -21.14 1.79 0.29
CA ALA A 59 -20.66 2.59 -0.84
C ALA A 59 -21.49 2.35 -2.11
N CYS A 60 -21.81 1.08 -2.43
CA CYS A 60 -22.68 0.74 -3.56
C CYS A 60 -24.11 1.32 -3.43
N ARG A 61 -24.57 1.62 -2.21
CA ARG A 61 -25.87 2.25 -1.93
C ARG A 61 -25.81 3.78 -1.87
N GLY A 62 -24.72 4.40 -2.33
CA GLY A 62 -24.52 5.85 -2.30
C GLY A 62 -23.90 6.38 -1.00
N GLY A 63 -23.38 5.49 -0.15
CA GLY A 63 -22.57 5.86 1.00
C GLY A 63 -21.18 6.39 0.59
N LYS A 64 -20.34 6.66 1.59
CA LYS A 64 -18.98 7.17 1.34
C LYS A 64 -18.15 6.16 0.55
N PRO A 65 -17.27 6.61 -0.37
CA PRO A 65 -16.30 5.75 -1.04
C PRO A 65 -15.41 5.00 -0.05
N THR A 66 -15.05 3.77 -0.40
CA THR A 66 -14.09 2.96 0.38
C THR A 66 -12.68 3.15 -0.17
N TYR A 67 -11.67 2.62 0.54
CA TYR A 67 -10.30 2.56 0.02
C TYR A 67 -10.15 1.73 -1.26
N GLY A 68 -11.18 0.94 -1.62
CA GLY A 68 -11.25 0.19 -2.88
C GLY A 68 -11.88 0.97 -4.04
N ASP A 69 -11.96 2.30 -3.95
CA ASP A 69 -12.47 3.15 -5.03
C ASP A 69 -11.57 3.03 -6.30
N PHE A 70 -12.19 2.84 -7.46
CA PHE A 70 -11.52 2.79 -8.76
C PHE A 70 -10.76 4.07 -9.10
N LEU A 71 -11.18 5.22 -8.56
CA LEU A 71 -10.44 6.48 -8.72
C LEU A 71 -9.05 6.43 -8.08
N LEU A 72 -8.86 5.58 -7.07
CA LEU A 72 -7.55 5.34 -6.43
C LEU A 72 -6.71 4.30 -7.19
N ALA A 73 -7.33 3.54 -8.11
CA ALA A 73 -6.63 2.48 -8.87
C ALA A 73 -5.73 3.05 -9.97
N GLY A 74 -6.06 4.21 -10.54
CA GLY A 74 -5.30 4.84 -11.64
C GLY A 74 -3.81 5.00 -11.34
N PRO A 75 -3.41 5.70 -10.26
CA PRO A 75 -2.00 5.86 -9.90
C PRO A 75 -1.25 4.55 -9.65
N ILE A 76 -1.95 3.52 -9.17
CA ILE A 76 -1.36 2.18 -8.94
C ILE A 76 -1.07 1.53 -10.29
N SER A 77 -2.04 1.54 -11.22
CA SER A 77 -1.86 1.04 -12.58
C SER A 77 -0.73 1.75 -13.32
N ASP A 78 -0.62 3.08 -13.17
CA ASP A 78 0.46 3.86 -13.76
C ASP A 78 1.83 3.43 -13.25
N ALA A 79 1.97 3.18 -11.94
CA ALA A 79 3.22 2.72 -11.35
C ALA A 79 3.67 1.36 -11.92
N PHE A 80 2.74 0.42 -12.09
CA PHE A 80 3.04 -0.88 -12.72
C PHE A 80 3.44 -0.72 -14.19
N ASN A 81 2.73 0.11 -14.94
CA ASN A 81 3.03 0.37 -16.35
C ASN A 81 4.40 1.03 -16.52
N LEU A 82 4.75 2.02 -15.69
CA LEU A 82 6.07 2.63 -15.68
C LEU A 82 7.16 1.62 -15.31
N GLY A 83 6.88 0.69 -14.39
CA GLY A 83 7.76 -0.44 -14.10
C GLY A 83 8.01 -1.31 -15.33
N ALA A 84 6.97 -1.65 -16.08
CA ALA A 84 7.09 -2.42 -17.31
C ALA A 84 7.90 -1.68 -18.40
N VAL A 85 7.69 -0.36 -18.55
CA VAL A 85 8.48 0.47 -19.48
C VAL A 85 9.95 0.50 -19.06
N SER A 86 10.24 0.66 -17.77
CA SER A 86 11.61 0.59 -17.23
C SER A 86 12.28 -0.74 -17.59
N LEU A 87 11.59 -1.87 -17.37
CA LEU A 87 12.11 -3.20 -17.67
C LEU A 87 12.38 -3.40 -19.17
N ARG A 88 11.50 -2.95 -20.06
CA ARG A 88 11.71 -2.98 -21.52
C ARG A 88 12.94 -2.18 -21.96
N LEU A 89 13.33 -1.19 -21.16
CA LEU A 89 14.47 -0.31 -21.40
C LEU A 89 15.73 -0.73 -20.61
N GLY A 90 15.79 -2.00 -20.18
CA GLY A 90 16.94 -2.56 -19.45
C GLY A 90 16.98 -2.20 -17.97
N GLY A 91 15.84 -1.90 -17.34
CA GLY A 91 15.73 -1.58 -15.91
C GLY A 91 16.17 -0.17 -15.55
N ARG A 92 16.19 0.76 -16.53
CA ARG A 92 16.62 2.14 -16.29
C ARG A 92 15.57 2.92 -15.48
N ARG A 93 16.06 3.70 -14.52
CA ARG A 93 15.21 4.57 -13.70
C ARG A 93 14.50 5.62 -14.58
N LEU A 94 13.17 5.67 -14.49
CA LEU A 94 12.35 6.70 -15.13
C LEU A 94 12.07 7.83 -14.13
N LEU A 95 12.24 9.07 -14.57
CA LEU A 95 11.72 10.25 -13.88
C LEU A 95 10.46 10.70 -14.60
N PHE A 96 9.31 10.48 -13.96
CA PHE A 96 8.00 10.68 -14.56
C PHE A 96 7.32 11.94 -14.01
N ASP A 97 6.92 12.82 -14.91
CA ASP A 97 6.04 13.96 -14.65
C ASP A 97 4.60 13.52 -14.90
N ALA A 98 3.87 13.27 -13.81
CA ALA A 98 2.49 12.80 -13.86
C ALA A 98 1.52 13.86 -14.40
N ALA A 99 1.79 15.15 -14.19
CA ALA A 99 0.91 16.23 -14.66
C ALA A 99 0.92 16.34 -16.19
N ASN A 100 2.10 16.15 -16.79
CA ASN A 100 2.27 16.18 -18.24
C ASN A 100 2.24 14.80 -18.90
N VAL A 101 2.16 13.72 -18.11
CA VAL A 101 2.21 12.32 -18.55
C VAL A 101 3.47 12.06 -19.39
N LYS A 102 4.64 12.36 -18.83
CA LYS A 102 5.91 12.36 -19.59
C LYS A 102 7.11 11.91 -18.75
N VAL A 103 7.96 11.08 -19.34
CA VAL A 103 9.30 10.78 -18.81
C VAL A 103 10.28 11.88 -19.22
N THR A 104 10.98 12.46 -18.25
CA THR A 104 11.82 13.66 -18.43
C THR A 104 13.29 13.34 -18.70
N ASN A 105 13.77 12.18 -18.28
CA ASN A 105 15.19 11.81 -18.35
C ASN A 105 15.54 10.83 -19.48
N ILE A 106 14.55 10.15 -20.08
CA ILE A 106 14.74 9.16 -21.15
C ILE A 106 13.70 9.39 -22.25
N PRO A 107 14.01 10.19 -23.29
CA PRO A 107 13.03 10.58 -24.31
C PRO A 107 12.39 9.40 -25.03
N GLU A 108 13.15 8.34 -25.30
CA GLU A 108 12.68 7.11 -25.96
C GLU A 108 11.64 6.33 -25.15
N ALA A 109 11.58 6.51 -23.83
CA ALA A 109 10.54 5.90 -22.98
C ALA A 109 9.14 6.41 -23.33
N ASN A 110 9.03 7.67 -23.77
CA ASN A 110 7.76 8.28 -24.15
C ASN A 110 7.11 7.64 -25.38
N LYS A 111 7.83 6.80 -26.15
CA LYS A 111 7.23 6.00 -27.24
C LYS A 111 6.22 4.96 -26.74
N ASN A 112 6.30 4.60 -25.45
CA ASN A 112 5.42 3.61 -24.82
C ASN A 112 4.42 4.25 -23.84
N ILE A 113 4.28 5.58 -23.86
CA ILE A 113 3.45 6.33 -22.92
C ILE A 113 2.50 7.21 -23.71
N GLU A 114 1.21 7.00 -23.52
CA GLU A 114 0.15 7.80 -24.12
C GLU A 114 -0.81 8.26 -23.02
N LYS A 115 -1.44 9.42 -23.21
CA LYS A 115 -2.52 9.84 -22.33
C LYS A 115 -3.71 8.92 -22.54
N ALA A 116 -4.35 8.48 -21.46
CA ALA A 116 -5.66 7.83 -21.56
C ALA A 116 -6.59 8.76 -22.36
N GLY A 117 -7.26 8.22 -23.38
CA GLY A 117 -8.10 8.98 -24.30
C GLY A 117 -9.11 9.87 -23.57
N SER A 118 -9.32 11.06 -24.14
CA SER A 118 -10.29 12.07 -23.68
C SER A 118 -11.73 11.56 -23.83
#